data_AF-A0A7Y0PEK5-F1
#
_entry.id   AF-A0A7Y0PEK5-F1
#
_cell.length_a   1.000
_cell.length_b   1.000
_cell.length_c   1.000
_cell.angle_alpha   90.00
_cell.angle_beta   90.00
_cell.angle_gamma   90.00
#
_symmetry.space_group_name_H-M   'P 1'
#
loop_
_entity.id
_entity.type
_entity.pdbx_description
1 polymer ?
#
loop_
_entity_poly.entity_id
_entity_poly.type
_entity_poly.pdbx_seq_one_letter_code
_entity_poly.pdbx_strand_id
1 'polypeptide(L)'
;MPFPSPDEVPAELTAFLAPLPQDPVLKELTHSPATAKPFIVLGTVMYTRLSLPPRLRELAILTVASACGSDYVFAQHEPMAEVNGVTAEERPEIRRPSPEREIEVHGAGVLEKIKSVKID
;
A
#
# COMPACT_ATOMS: atom_id res chain seq x y z
N MET A 1 9.87 14.10 -4.27
CA MET A 1 9.51 15.43 -4.82
C MET A 1 9.24 16.35 -3.63
N PRO A 2 9.29 17.68 -3.73
CA PRO A 2 8.84 18.52 -2.62
C PRO A 2 7.33 18.33 -2.45
N PHE A 3 6.85 18.18 -1.21
CA PHE A 3 5.42 18.09 -0.96
C PHE A 3 4.70 19.36 -1.43
N PRO A 4 3.44 19.27 -1.89
CA PRO A 4 2.62 20.45 -2.17
C PRO A 4 2.45 21.30 -0.92
N SER A 5 2.40 22.62 -1.12
CA SER A 5 2.06 23.53 -0.04
C SER A 5 0.60 23.31 0.39
N PRO A 6 0.24 23.47 1.68
CA PRO A 6 -1.13 23.21 2.14
C PRO A 6 -2.22 24.01 1.41
N ASP A 7 -1.89 25.19 0.89
CA ASP A 7 -2.76 26.05 0.08
C ASP A 7 -2.96 25.56 -1.36
N GLU A 8 -2.10 24.66 -1.84
CA GLU A 8 -2.22 24.01 -3.15
C GLU A 8 -3.12 22.75 -3.11
N VAL A 9 -3.43 22.25 -1.91
CA VAL A 9 -4.29 21.08 -1.72
C VAL A 9 -5.76 21.49 -1.66
N PRO A 10 -6.66 20.92 -2.49
CA PRO A 10 -8.08 21.25 -2.47
C PRO A 10 -8.70 21.10 -1.07
N ALA A 11 -9.53 22.06 -0.66
CA ALA A 11 -10.10 22.10 0.68
C ALA A 11 -10.87 20.82 1.08
N GLU A 12 -11.56 20.18 0.12
CA GLU A 12 -12.23 18.89 0.37
C GLU A 12 -11.23 17.77 0.73
N LEU A 13 -10.10 17.70 0.02
CA LEU A 13 -9.07 16.71 0.29
C LEU A 13 -8.39 17.01 1.64
N THR A 14 -8.11 18.28 1.94
CA THR A 14 -7.59 18.70 3.25
C THR A 14 -8.52 18.28 4.38
N ALA A 15 -9.84 18.51 4.23
CA ALA A 15 -10.84 18.09 5.22
C ALA A 15 -10.93 16.56 5.36
N PHE A 16 -10.79 15.82 4.26
CA PHE A 16 -10.76 14.35 4.27
C PHE A 16 -9.52 13.78 4.98
N LEU A 17 -8.36 14.43 4.84
CA LEU A 17 -7.10 13.99 5.45
C LEU A 17 -6.97 14.38 6.93
N ALA A 18 -7.65 15.45 7.37
CA ALA A 18 -7.57 15.98 8.73
C ALA A 18 -7.77 14.93 9.87
N PRO A 19 -8.73 13.98 9.79
CA PRO A 19 -8.91 12.96 10.83
C PRO A 19 -7.97 11.75 10.69
N LEU A 20 -7.17 11.65 9.61
CA LEU A 20 -6.31 10.50 9.35
C LEU A 20 -4.94 10.64 10.03
N PRO A 21 -4.23 9.52 10.27
CA PRO A 21 -2.85 9.55 10.75
C PRO A 21 -1.98 10.42 9.85
N GLN A 22 -1.04 11.17 10.44
CA GLN A 22 -0.12 12.02 9.69
C GLN A 22 1.03 11.18 9.11
N ASP A 23 0.70 10.30 8.17
CA ASP A 23 1.65 9.45 7.47
C ASP A 23 2.20 10.15 6.23
N PRO A 24 3.54 10.15 6.00
CA PRO A 24 4.15 10.71 4.80
C PRO A 24 3.52 10.26 3.47
N VAL A 25 3.00 9.03 3.37
CA VAL A 25 2.36 8.53 2.14
C VAL A 25 1.09 9.32 1.81
N LEU A 26 0.31 9.70 2.83
CA LEU A 26 -0.92 10.47 2.61
C LEU A 26 -0.61 11.86 2.10
N LYS A 27 0.52 12.43 2.54
CA LYS A 27 1.00 13.72 2.03
C LYS A 27 1.50 13.61 0.59
N GLU A 28 2.22 12.56 0.24
CA GLU A 28 2.69 12.33 -1.13
C GLU A 28 1.53 12.18 -2.12
N LEU A 29 0.44 11.52 -1.70
CA LEU A 29 -0.77 11.37 -2.53
C LEU A 29 -1.45 12.70 -2.88
N THR A 30 -1.18 13.78 -2.14
CA THR A 30 -1.76 15.10 -2.44
C THR A 30 -1.24 15.70 -3.75
N HIS A 31 -0.14 15.18 -4.31
CA HIS A 31 0.28 15.50 -5.68
C HIS A 31 -0.73 15.10 -6.76
N SER A 32 -1.66 14.19 -6.45
CA SER A 32 -2.75 13.79 -7.35
C SER A 32 -4.10 13.83 -6.62
N PRO A 33 -4.69 15.03 -6.44
CA PRO A 33 -5.88 15.19 -5.62
C PRO A 33 -7.07 14.34 -6.08
N ALA A 34 -7.23 14.18 -7.40
CA ALA A 34 -8.32 13.41 -8.00
C ALA A 34 -8.27 11.92 -7.63
N THR A 35 -7.09 11.37 -7.32
CA THR A 35 -6.92 9.94 -7.01
C THR A 35 -6.62 9.67 -5.54
N ALA A 36 -6.22 10.69 -4.76
CA ALA A 36 -5.82 10.54 -3.37
C ALA A 36 -6.89 9.88 -2.51
N LYS A 37 -8.11 10.45 -2.48
CA LYS A 37 -9.22 9.92 -1.67
C LYS A 37 -9.63 8.50 -2.08
N PRO A 38 -9.87 8.17 -3.37
CA PRO A 38 -10.15 6.79 -3.78
C PRO A 38 -9.05 5.79 -3.38
N PHE A 39 -7.77 6.16 -3.55
CA PHE A 39 -6.65 5.30 -3.19
C PHE A 39 -6.61 5.01 -1.68
N ILE A 40 -6.78 6.05 -0.85
CA ILE A 40 -6.78 5.93 0.62
C ILE A 40 -7.94 5.06 1.11
N VAL A 41 -9.13 5.25 0.53
CA VAL A 41 -10.31 4.42 0.85
C VAL A 41 -10.04 2.96 0.51
N LEU A 42 -9.50 2.68 -0.66
CA LEU A 42 -9.15 1.30 -1.06
C LEU A 42 -8.13 0.68 -0.10
N GLY A 43 -7.03 1.37 0.17
CA GLY A 43 -6.00 0.91 1.11
C GLY A 43 -6.56 0.65 2.51
N THR A 44 -7.44 1.53 3.00
CA THR A 44 -8.11 1.36 4.30
C THR A 44 -8.97 0.10 4.33
N VAL A 45 -9.73 -0.18 3.28
CA VAL A 45 -10.55 -1.39 3.19
C VAL A 45 -9.67 -2.65 3.14
N MET A 46 -8.60 -2.63 2.34
CA MET A 46 -7.64 -3.75 2.28
C MET A 46 -7.02 -4.04 3.65
N TYR A 47 -6.74 -2.99 4.43
CA TYR A 47 -6.14 -3.14 5.76
C TYR A 47 -7.13 -3.54 6.85
N THR A 48 -8.42 -3.22 6.72
CA THR A 48 -9.38 -3.36 7.84
C THR A 48 -10.50 -4.36 7.63
N ARG A 49 -10.88 -4.67 6.38
CA ARG A 49 -12.13 -5.39 6.08
C ARG A 49 -11.98 -6.68 5.29
N LEU A 50 -10.76 -7.09 4.92
CA LEU A 50 -10.55 -8.35 4.20
C LEU A 50 -10.85 -9.56 5.10
N SER A 51 -11.18 -10.71 4.51
CA SER A 51 -11.28 -11.97 5.26
C SER A 51 -9.91 -12.50 5.72
N LEU A 52 -8.82 -12.05 5.06
CA LEU A 52 -7.46 -12.42 5.43
C LEU A 52 -7.12 -11.87 6.83
N PRO A 53 -6.65 -12.69 7.79
CA PRO A 53 -6.24 -12.22 9.11
C PRO A 53 -5.17 -11.11 9.08
N PRO A 54 -5.17 -10.16 10.04
CA PRO A 54 -4.21 -9.04 10.08
C PRO A 54 -2.74 -9.47 9.96
N ARG A 55 -2.31 -10.48 10.72
CA ARG A 55 -0.95 -11.04 10.61
C ARG A 55 -0.58 -11.48 9.20
N LEU A 56 -1.51 -12.15 8.51
CA LEU A 56 -1.29 -12.62 7.15
C LEU A 56 -1.27 -11.47 6.13
N ARG A 57 -1.98 -10.36 6.39
CA ARG A 57 -1.88 -9.14 5.58
C ARG A 57 -0.47 -8.54 5.67
N GLU A 58 0.08 -8.40 6.86
CA GLU A 58 1.43 -7.86 7.04
C GLU A 58 2.50 -8.76 6.41
N LEU A 59 2.39 -10.08 6.56
CA LEU A 59 3.28 -11.02 5.87
C LEU A 59 3.21 -10.87 4.35
N ALA A 60 2.01 -10.72 3.78
CA ALA A 60 1.83 -10.49 2.35
C ALA A 60 2.46 -9.15 1.91
N ILE A 61 2.22 -8.08 2.67
CA ILE A 61 2.75 -6.74 2.38
C ILE A 61 4.29 -6.73 2.44
N LEU A 62 4.89 -7.25 3.51
CA LEU A 62 6.35 -7.30 3.65
C LEU A 62 7.00 -8.19 2.59
N THR A 63 6.34 -9.29 2.20
CA THR A 63 6.83 -10.18 1.13
C THR A 63 6.82 -9.47 -0.22
N VAL A 64 5.75 -8.76 -0.55
CA VAL A 64 5.66 -7.97 -1.78
C VAL A 64 6.64 -6.79 -1.76
N ALA A 65 6.77 -6.10 -0.63
CA ALA A 65 7.75 -5.02 -0.47
C ALA A 65 9.17 -5.51 -0.70
N SER A 66 9.55 -6.64 -0.10
CA SER A 66 10.84 -7.30 -0.30
C SER A 66 11.07 -7.68 -1.77
N ALA A 67 10.10 -8.34 -2.40
CA ALA A 67 10.19 -8.76 -3.79
C ALA A 67 10.26 -7.59 -4.78
N CYS A 68 9.61 -6.47 -4.48
CA CYS A 68 9.68 -5.24 -5.26
C CYS A 68 10.89 -4.35 -4.90
N GLY A 69 11.72 -4.72 -3.92
CA GLY A 69 12.82 -3.89 -3.43
C GLY A 69 12.37 -2.57 -2.79
N SER A 70 11.17 -2.53 -2.22
CA SER A 70 10.58 -1.33 -1.61
C SER A 70 10.94 -1.22 -0.12
N ASP A 71 12.07 -0.57 0.16
CA ASP A 71 12.50 -0.29 1.54
C ASP A 71 11.51 0.60 2.29
N TYR A 72 10.88 1.53 1.57
CA TYR A 72 9.86 2.42 2.13
C TYR A 72 8.68 1.64 2.70
N VAL A 73 8.05 0.78 1.89
CA VAL A 73 6.87 0.01 2.32
C VAL A 73 7.26 -0.97 3.43
N PHE A 74 8.44 -1.60 3.33
CA PHE A 74 8.91 -2.52 4.36
C PHE A 74 9.06 -1.81 5.72
N ALA A 75 9.70 -0.64 5.74
CA ALA A 75 9.89 0.15 6.96
C ALA A 75 8.57 0.71 7.50
N GLN A 76 7.68 1.18 6.63
CA GLN A 76 6.37 1.70 7.02
C GLN A 76 5.50 0.63 7.70
N HIS A 77 5.59 -0.62 7.23
CA HIS A 77 4.78 -1.73 7.74
C HIS A 77 5.45 -2.52 8.87
N GLU A 78 6.73 -2.31 9.16
CA GLU A 78 7.40 -3.02 10.26
C GLU A 78 6.69 -2.87 11.63
N PRO A 79 6.27 -1.66 12.06
CA PRO A 79 5.53 -1.50 13.32
C PRO A 79 4.16 -2.20 13.30
N MET A 80 3.48 -2.19 12.15
CA MET A 80 2.19 -2.86 11.98
C MET A 80 2.34 -4.38 12.03
N ALA A 81 3.40 -4.90 11.41
CA ALA A 81 3.76 -6.30 11.42
C ALA A 81 4.05 -6.79 12.86
N GLU A 82 4.80 -6.01 13.63
CA GLU A 82 5.09 -6.31 15.03
C GLU A 82 3.80 -6.38 15.89
N VAL A 83 2.94 -5.37 15.80
CA VAL A 83 1.65 -5.34 16.53
C VAL A 83 0.76 -6.54 16.17
N ASN A 84 0.85 -7.03 14.93
CA ASN A 84 0.08 -8.17 14.45
C ASN A 84 0.82 -9.52 14.60
N GLY A 85 1.95 -9.56 15.31
CA GLY A 85 2.63 -10.81 15.69
C GLY A 85 3.56 -11.39 14.61
N VAL A 86 4.08 -10.56 13.70
CA VAL A 86 5.25 -10.91 12.86
C VAL A 86 6.50 -10.58 13.65
N THR A 87 7.26 -11.61 14.03
CA THR A 87 8.36 -11.44 14.99
C THR A 87 9.56 -10.74 14.36
N ALA A 88 10.43 -10.19 15.20
CA ALA A 88 11.71 -9.63 14.77
C ALA A 88 12.64 -10.68 14.13
N GLU A 89 12.42 -11.97 14.40
CA GLU A 89 13.15 -13.08 13.78
C GLU A 89 12.61 -13.42 12.38
N GLU A 90 11.30 -13.26 12.16
CA GLU A 90 10.67 -13.52 10.86
C GLU A 90 10.99 -12.42 9.83
N ARG A 91 11.09 -11.14 10.24
CA ARG A 91 11.25 -10.01 9.31
C ARG A 91 12.55 -10.07 8.47
N PRO A 92 13.73 -10.39 9.03
CA PRO A 92 14.94 -10.58 8.23
C PRO A 92 14.82 -11.67 7.16
N GLU A 93 14.13 -12.76 7.47
CA GLU A 93 13.90 -13.86 6.50
C GLU A 93 12.97 -13.45 5.36
N ILE A 94 11.98 -12.60 5.65
CA ILE A 94 11.11 -12.01 4.61
C ILE A 94 11.90 -11.04 3.73
N ARG A 95 12.79 -10.24 4.34
CA ARG A 95 13.57 -9.21 3.65
C ARG A 95 14.65 -9.79 2.73
N ARG A 96 15.10 -11.02 2.97
CA ARG A 96 16.02 -11.70 2.05
C ARG A 96 15.24 -12.09 0.78
N PRO A 97 15.50 -11.45 -0.39
CA PRO A 97 14.89 -11.89 -1.63
C PRO A 97 15.37 -13.32 -1.90
N SER A 98 14.44 -14.26 -2.10
CA SER A 98 14.81 -15.58 -2.60
C SER A 98 15.03 -15.47 -4.11
N PRO A 99 16.14 -15.99 -4.66
CA PRO A 99 16.37 -16.03 -6.10
C PRO A 99 15.32 -16.87 -6.85
N GLU A 100 14.51 -17.67 -6.14
CA GLU A 100 13.41 -18.46 -6.71
C GLU A 100 12.07 -17.71 -6.74
N ARG A 101 11.98 -16.51 -6.16
CA ARG A 101 10.76 -15.69 -6.20
C ARG A 101 10.77 -14.80 -7.43
N GLU A 102 10.74 -15.40 -8.62
CA GLU A 102 10.15 -14.70 -9.75
C GLU A 102 8.68 -14.46 -9.41
N ILE A 103 8.31 -13.20 -9.15
CA ILE A 103 6.91 -12.81 -9.31
C ILE A 103 6.67 -12.88 -10.81
N GLU A 104 6.28 -14.05 -11.29
CA GLU A 104 5.75 -14.19 -12.64
C GLU A 104 4.44 -13.39 -12.65
N VAL A 105 4.54 -12.12 -13.05
CA VAL A 105 3.37 -11.29 -13.31
C VAL A 105 2.69 -11.93 -14.50
N HIS A 106 1.73 -12.81 -14.25
CA HIS A 106 0.88 -13.42 -15.26
C HIS A 106 -0.09 -12.35 -15.83
N GLY A 107 0.48 -11.26 -16.35
CA GLY A 107 -0.19 -10.02 -16.73
C GLY A 107 -0.62 -9.94 -18.18
N ALA A 108 -0.23 -10.90 -19.02
CA ALA A 108 -0.70 -10.93 -20.40
C ALA A 108 -2.21 -11.26 -20.50
N GLY A 109 -2.74 -12.09 -19.59
CA GLY A 109 -4.15 -12.50 -19.61
C GLY A 109 -5.13 -11.53 -18.93
N VAL A 110 -4.66 -10.68 -18.01
CA VAL A 110 -5.51 -9.74 -17.26
C VAL A 110 -5.92 -8.55 -18.13
N LEU A 111 -5.02 -8.07 -18.99
CA LEU A 111 -5.31 -6.95 -19.90
C LEU A 111 -6.34 -7.30 -20.98
N GLU A 112 -6.40 -8.56 -21.44
CA GLU A 112 -7.42 -9.04 -22.38
C GLU A 112 -8.83 -9.07 -21.75
N LYS A 113 -8.96 -9.35 -20.45
CA LYS A 113 -10.25 -9.32 -19.74
C LYS A 113 -10.74 -7.90 -19.44
N ILE A 114 -9.85 -6.93 -19.22
CA ILE A 114 -10.24 -5.53 -18.94
C ILE A 114 -10.93 -4.89 -20.16
N LYS A 115 -10.54 -5.27 -21.38
CA LYS A 115 -11.21 -4.81 -22.62
C LYS A 115 -12.70 -5.21 -22.73
N SER A 116 -13.15 -6.18 -21.91
CA SER A 116 -14.52 -6.69 -21.92
C SER A 116 -15.44 -6.08 -20.85
N VAL A 117 -14.90 -5.25 -19.95
CA VAL A 117 -15.69 -4.58 -18.92
C VAL A 117 -16.28 -3.31 -19.53
N LYS A 118 -17.56 -3.36 -19.90
CA LYS A 118 -18.34 -2.13 -20.09
C LYS A 118 -18.58 -1.52 -18.71
N ILE A 119 -18.11 -0.30 -18.54
CA ILE A 119 -18.51 0.55 -17.42
C ILE A 119 -19.74 1.31 -17.93
N ASP A 120 -20.88 1.00 -17.34
CA ASP A 120 -22.13 1.75 -17.55
C ASP A 120 -22.09 3.12 -16.85
#